data_AF-A0A846C7L5-F1
#
_entry.id   AF-A0A846C7L5-F1
#
_cell.length_a   1.000
_cell.length_b   1.000
_cell.length_c   1.000
_cell.angle_alpha   90.00
_cell.angle_beta   90.00
_cell.angle_gamma   90.00
#
_symmetry.space_group_name_H-M   'P 1'
#
loop_
_entity.id
_entity.type
_entity.pdbx_description
1 polymer ?
#
loop_
_entity_poly.entity_id
_entity_poly.type
_entity_poly.pdbx_seq_one_letter_code
_entity_poly.pdbx_strand_id
1 'polypeptide(L)'
;MHIPEFRVQTRDGRKKDSNGNPITKKGDKYPNILNGYVLWETVQLADLAQTKKLFPEYKSIHSQVLQDVIQRVQTTMDNFTLPDKNGKTRGRPKFKGRHYYNSFSYPQLSNANPYQKS
;
A
#
# COMPACT_ATOMS: atom_id res chain seq x y z
N MET A 1 20.64 -5.91 -0.77
CA MET A 1 19.26 -5.77 -1.27
C MET A 1 19.29 -4.66 -2.31
N HIS A 2 18.96 -4.95 -3.58
CA HIS A 2 18.97 -3.95 -4.65
C HIS A 2 17.58 -3.31 -4.72
N ILE A 3 17.46 -2.03 -4.33
CA ILE A 3 16.19 -1.29 -4.39
C ILE A 3 16.08 -0.69 -5.80
N PRO A 4 15.05 -1.00 -6.58
CA PRO A 4 14.89 -0.43 -7.90
C PRO A 4 14.56 1.07 -7.80
N GLU A 5 15.32 1.91 -8.50
CA GLU A 5 15.12 3.37 -8.52
C GLU A 5 13.78 3.78 -9.14
N PHE A 6 13.29 2.99 -10.09
CA PHE A 6 12.03 3.22 -10.78
C PHE A 6 11.17 1.95 -10.78
N ARG A 7 9.86 2.13 -10.73
CA ARG A 7 8.88 1.07 -11.05
C ARG A 7 8.23 1.36 -12.40
N VAL A 8 7.90 0.30 -13.12
CA VAL A 8 7.21 0.38 -14.42
C VAL A 8 5.76 -0.04 -14.23
N GLN A 9 4.84 0.77 -14.74
CA GLN A 9 3.42 0.45 -14.78
C GLN A 9 3.20 -0.78 -15.68
N THR A 10 2.65 -1.86 -15.12
CA THR A 10 2.47 -3.13 -15.85
C THR A 10 1.17 -3.21 -16.65
N ARG A 11 0.21 -2.33 -16.35
CA ARG A 11 -1.14 -2.30 -16.93
C ARG A 11 -1.66 -0.87 -17.06
N ASP A 12 -2.52 -0.64 -18.04
CA ASP A 12 -3.21 0.64 -18.17
C ASP A 12 -4.03 0.95 -16.92
N GLY A 13 -4.02 2.23 -16.56
CA GLY A 13 -4.74 2.75 -15.43
C GLY A 13 -6.24 2.60 -15.59
N ARG A 14 -6.91 2.24 -14.50
CA ARG A 14 -8.38 2.18 -14.46
C ARG A 14 -9.03 3.57 -14.53
N LYS A 15 -8.35 4.61 -14.03
CA LYS A 15 -8.84 5.99 -14.06
C LYS A 15 -8.63 6.59 -15.44
N LYS A 16 -9.65 7.26 -15.95
CA LYS A 16 -9.67 7.90 -17.26
C LYS A 16 -9.74 9.42 -17.13
N ASP A 17 -9.13 10.12 -18.08
CA ASP A 17 -9.28 11.57 -18.23
C ASP A 17 -10.67 11.93 -18.80
N SER A 18 -10.94 13.22 -18.94
CA SER A 18 -12.19 13.74 -19.53
C SER A 18 -12.44 13.26 -20.96
N ASN A 19 -11.39 12.80 -21.65
CA ASN A 19 -11.44 12.33 -23.04
C ASN A 19 -11.55 10.79 -23.10
N GLY A 20 -11.66 10.10 -21.97
CA GLY A 20 -11.80 8.65 -21.88
C GLY A 20 -10.49 7.86 -21.99
N ASN A 21 -9.34 8.53 -22.09
CA ASN A 21 -8.04 7.87 -22.15
C ASN A 21 -7.53 7.51 -20.75
N PRO A 22 -6.78 6.40 -20.59
CA PRO A 22 -6.15 6.07 -19.32
C PRO A 22 -5.18 7.17 -18.87
N ILE A 23 -5.33 7.66 -17.63
CA ILE A 23 -4.45 8.68 -17.04
C ILE A 23 -3.01 8.15 -16.90
N THR A 24 -2.88 6.85 -16.66
CA THR A 24 -1.59 6.15 -16.57
C THR A 24 -1.60 5.02 -17.59
N LYS A 25 -0.50 4.86 -18.31
CA LYS A 25 -0.36 3.88 -19.39
C LYS A 25 0.64 2.81 -19.00
N LYS A 26 0.46 1.61 -19.55
CA LYS A 26 1.46 0.55 -19.44
C LYS A 26 2.80 1.04 -20.00
N GLY A 27 3.86 0.85 -19.22
CA GLY A 27 5.21 1.28 -19.57
C GLY A 27 5.65 2.59 -18.90
N ASP A 28 4.73 3.34 -18.30
CA ASP A 28 5.08 4.56 -17.55
C ASP A 28 6.05 4.23 -16.41
N LYS A 29 7.08 5.05 -16.24
CA LYS A 29 8.08 4.92 -15.18
C LYS A 29 7.78 5.89 -14.05
N TYR A 30 7.76 5.39 -12.83
CA TYR A 30 7.61 6.19 -11.62
C TYR A 30 8.83 6.03 -10.72
N PRO A 31 9.38 7.12 -10.16
CA PRO A 31 10.48 7.00 -9.21
C PRO A 31 9.99 6.33 -7.92
N ASN A 32 10.83 5.48 -7.36
CA ASN A 32 10.70 4.92 -6.02
C ASN A 32 11.51 5.72 -4.99
N ILE A 33 12.26 6.73 -5.42
CA ILE A 33 13.00 7.66 -4.57
C ILE A 33 12.45 9.05 -4.83
N LEU A 34 11.94 9.70 -3.78
CA LEU A 34 11.41 11.06 -3.83
C LEU A 34 11.98 11.87 -2.67
N ASN A 35 12.57 13.03 -2.98
CA ASN A 35 13.16 13.94 -1.98
C ASN A 35 14.17 13.25 -1.03
N GLY A 36 14.94 12.28 -1.53
CA GLY A 36 15.92 11.53 -0.73
C GLY A 36 15.34 10.36 0.08
N TYR A 37 14.02 10.16 0.05
CA TYR A 37 13.35 9.06 0.74
C TYR A 37 12.90 7.98 -0.24
N VAL A 38 13.04 6.72 0.17
CA VAL A 38 12.51 5.58 -0.57
C VAL A 38 11.02 5.44 -0.27
N LEU A 39 10.21 5.30 -1.31
CA LEU A 39 8.79 4.97 -1.22
C LEU A 39 8.62 3.47 -0.93
N TRP A 40 8.96 3.07 0.30
CA TRP A 40 9.01 1.68 0.75
C TRP A 40 7.72 0.91 0.54
N GLU A 41 6.56 1.56 0.74
CA GLU A 41 5.26 1.00 0.44
C GLU A 41 5.18 0.43 -0.99
N THR A 42 5.62 1.20 -1.99
CA THR A 42 5.53 0.80 -3.40
C THR A 42 6.45 -0.37 -3.74
N VAL A 43 7.63 -0.39 -3.11
CA VAL A 43 8.61 -1.47 -3.25
C VAL A 43 8.05 -2.76 -2.65
N GLN A 44 7.48 -2.70 -1.44
CA GLN A 44 6.91 -3.86 -0.75
C GLN A 44 5.66 -4.40 -1.47
N LEU A 45 4.81 -3.51 -2.01
CA LEU A 45 3.63 -3.92 -2.78
C LEU A 45 4.00 -4.68 -4.05
N ALA A 46 5.08 -4.28 -4.74
CA ALA A 46 5.57 -5.01 -5.91
C ALA A 46 6.13 -6.39 -5.53
N ASP A 47 6.77 -6.49 -4.38
CA ASP A 47 7.39 -7.73 -3.89
C ASP A 47 6.37 -8.77 -3.40
N LEU A 48 5.12 -8.36 -3.09
CA LEU A 48 4.06 -9.28 -2.64
C LEU A 48 3.87 -10.51 -3.55
N ALA A 49 4.05 -10.35 -4.86
CA ALA A 49 3.95 -11.46 -5.81
C ALA A 49 5.03 -12.52 -5.58
N GLN A 50 6.26 -12.08 -5.27
CA GLN A 50 7.36 -12.96 -4.90
C GLN A 50 7.17 -13.54 -3.51
N THR A 51 6.72 -12.74 -2.54
CA THR A 51 6.39 -13.20 -1.19
C THR A 51 5.39 -14.34 -1.19
N LYS A 52 4.31 -14.26 -2.00
CA LYS A 52 3.34 -15.37 -2.14
C LYS A 52 3.91 -16.64 -2.78
N LYS A 53 5.02 -16.54 -3.52
CA LYS A 53 5.72 -17.72 -4.05
C LYS A 53 6.60 -18.36 -2.98
N LEU A 54 7.26 -17.53 -2.17
CA LEU A 54 8.14 -17.97 -1.08
C LEU A 54 7.38 -18.57 0.11
N PHE A 55 6.18 -18.06 0.39
CA PHE A 55 5.31 -18.48 1.50
C PHE A 55 3.98 -19.02 0.93
N PRO A 56 3.90 -20.33 0.61
CA PRO A 56 2.70 -20.93 0.02
C PRO A 56 1.43 -20.72 0.85
N GLU A 57 1.55 -20.64 2.17
CA GLU A 57 0.47 -20.35 3.11
C GLU A 57 -0.18 -18.98 2.85
N TYR A 58 0.54 -18.01 2.28
CA TYR A 58 -0.01 -16.69 1.96
C TYR A 58 -0.86 -16.68 0.68
N LYS A 59 -0.93 -17.80 -0.04
CA LYS A 59 -1.82 -17.93 -1.21
C LYS A 59 -3.29 -17.93 -0.79
N SER A 60 -3.63 -18.50 0.37
CA SER A 60 -4.99 -18.50 0.91
C SER A 60 -5.41 -17.12 1.46
N ILE A 61 -4.44 -16.24 1.75
CA ILE A 61 -4.70 -14.88 2.22
C ILE A 61 -5.09 -13.99 1.06
N HIS A 62 -6.27 -13.35 1.20
CA HIS A 62 -6.77 -12.38 0.24
C HIS A 62 -5.77 -11.23 0.04
N SER A 63 -5.52 -10.84 -1.22
CA SER A 63 -4.48 -9.85 -1.57
C SER A 63 -4.61 -8.53 -0.83
N GLN A 64 -5.84 -8.08 -0.59
CA GLN A 64 -6.09 -6.82 0.13
C GLN A 64 -5.66 -6.83 1.58
N VAL A 65 -5.71 -7.98 2.25
CA VAL A 65 -5.25 -8.06 3.65
C VAL A 65 -3.75 -7.81 3.71
N LEU A 66 -2.99 -8.39 2.77
CA LEU A 66 -1.55 -8.19 2.68
C LEU A 66 -1.18 -6.74 2.31
N GLN A 67 -1.95 -6.12 1.40
CA GLN A 67 -1.78 -4.72 1.03
C GLN A 67 -2.08 -3.79 2.22
N ASP A 68 -3.16 -4.05 2.96
CA ASP A 68 -3.54 -3.26 4.15
C ASP A 68 -2.48 -3.36 5.26
N VAL A 69 -1.88 -4.54 5.45
CA VAL A 69 -0.76 -4.71 6.41
C VAL A 69 0.41 -3.81 6.03
N ILE A 70 0.81 -3.77 4.75
CA ILE A 70 1.88 -2.89 4.27
C ILE A 70 1.53 -1.42 4.53
N GLN A 71 0.31 -1.00 4.20
CA GLN A 71 -0.14 0.38 4.42
C GLN A 71 -0.07 0.77 5.90
N ARG A 72 -0.52 -0.09 6.81
CA ARG A 72 -0.47 0.17 8.26
C ARG A 72 0.96 0.35 8.77
N VAL A 73 1.88 -0.48 8.28
CA VAL A 73 3.31 -0.37 8.62
C VAL A 73 3.86 0.96 8.11
N GLN A 74 3.59 1.31 6.85
CA GLN A 74 4.01 2.58 6.26
C GLN A 74 3.49 3.77 7.07
N THR A 75 2.18 3.83 7.35
CA THR A 75 1.57 4.91 8.13
C THR A 75 2.18 5.02 9.54
N THR A 76 2.50 3.89 10.17
CA THR A 76 3.14 3.91 11.49
C THR A 76 4.56 4.44 11.43
N MET A 77 5.31 4.10 10.38
CA MET A 77 6.66 4.63 10.15
C MET A 77 6.64 6.12 9.79
N ASP A 78 5.73 6.56 8.92
CA ASP A 78 5.57 7.97 8.55
C ASP A 78 5.25 8.82 9.77
N ASN A 79 4.34 8.35 10.64
CA ASN A 79 4.03 9.03 11.89
C ASN A 79 5.23 9.13 12.84
N PHE A 80 6.21 8.23 12.73
CA PHE A 80 7.43 8.24 13.54
C PHE A 80 8.51 9.16 12.97
N THR A 81 8.66 9.20 11.65
CA THR A 81 9.72 9.95 10.97
C THR A 81 9.31 11.37 10.58
N LEU A 82 8.04 11.59 10.25
CA LEU A 82 7.53 12.89 9.80
C LEU A 82 6.87 13.62 10.98
N PRO A 83 7.26 14.87 11.25
CA PRO A 83 6.59 15.70 12.24
C PRO A 83 5.17 16.05 11.78
N ASP A 84 4.24 16.14 12.73
CA ASP A 84 2.90 16.65 12.45
C ASP A 84 2.91 18.17 12.16
N LYS A 85 1.74 18.75 11.91
CA LYS A 85 1.57 20.19 11.67
C LYS A 85 2.06 21.06 12.84
N ASN A 86 2.21 20.50 14.04
CA ASN A 86 2.69 21.15 15.25
C ASN A 86 4.18 20.83 15.54
N GLY A 87 4.88 20.17 14.61
CA GLY A 87 6.28 19.79 14.77
C GLY A 87 6.52 18.54 15.64
N LYS A 88 5.47 17.82 16.07
CA LYS A 88 5.59 16.66 16.94
C LYS A 88 5.53 15.36 16.15
N THR A 89 6.52 14.49 16.32
CA THR A 89 6.44 13.11 15.83
C THR A 89 5.68 12.24 16.81
N ARG A 90 5.07 11.16 16.31
CA ARG A 90 4.58 10.10 17.20
C ARG A 90 5.79 9.29 17.71
N GLY A 91 5.66 8.74 18.91
CA GLY A 91 6.69 7.89 19.49
C GLY A 91 7.01 6.66 18.63
N ARG A 92 8.14 6.01 18.92
CA ARG A 92 8.63 4.83 18.17
C ARG A 92 7.52 3.79 17.95
N PRO A 93 7.38 3.23 16.73
CA PRO A 93 6.42 2.18 16.42
C PRO A 93 6.55 1.02 17.40
N LYS A 94 5.41 0.49 17.86
CA LYS A 94 5.35 -0.68 18.74
C LYS A 94 4.47 -1.75 18.09
N PHE A 95 5.02 -2.94 17.94
CA PHE A 95 4.22 -4.11 17.59
C PHE A 95 3.28 -4.43 18.75
N LYS A 96 2.02 -4.70 18.44
CA LYS A 96 1.04 -5.13 19.43
C LYS A 96 1.04 -6.67 19.48
N GLY A 97 0.81 -7.23 20.66
CA GLY A 97 0.65 -8.68 20.82
C GLY A 97 -0.62 -9.18 20.13
N ARG A 98 -0.71 -10.49 19.90
CA ARG A 98 -1.83 -11.15 19.19
C ARG A 98 -3.22 -10.74 19.72
N HIS A 99 -3.37 -10.62 21.04
CA HIS A 99 -4.64 -10.29 21.71
C HIS A 99 -5.17 -8.88 21.44
N TYR A 100 -4.37 -8.00 20.84
CA TYR A 100 -4.81 -6.65 20.47
C TYR A 100 -5.46 -6.60 19.07
N TYR A 101 -5.42 -7.69 18.31
CA TYR A 101 -6.00 -7.76 16.98
C TYR A 101 -7.29 -8.57 17.01
N ASN A 102 -8.43 -7.87 17.00
CA ASN A 102 -9.77 -8.49 17.00
C ASN A 102 -10.43 -8.48 15.61
N SER A 103 -9.81 -7.83 14.61
CA SER A 103 -10.37 -7.71 13.26
C SER A 103 -9.28 -7.54 12.20
N PHE A 104 -9.63 -7.89 10.97
CA PHE A 104 -8.88 -7.60 9.76
C PHE A 104 -9.78 -6.80 8.81
N SER A 105 -9.20 -5.88 8.05
CA SER A 105 -9.97 -4.93 7.23
C SER A 105 -9.96 -5.34 5.76
N TYR A 106 -11.12 -5.20 5.12
CA TYR A 106 -11.30 -5.31 3.67
C TYR A 106 -11.68 -3.92 3.12
N PRO A 107 -10.72 -3.13 2.64
CA PRO A 107 -10.98 -1.75 2.20
C PRO A 107 -12.05 -1.66 1.10
N GLN A 108 -12.20 -2.71 0.28
CA GLN A 108 -13.19 -2.73 -0.81
C GLN A 108 -14.63 -2.95 -0.34
N LEU A 109 -14.85 -3.52 0.85
CA LEU A 109 -16.19 -3.88 1.33
C LEU A 109 -16.87 -2.74 2.08
N SER A 110 -16.14 -1.71 2.54
CA SER A 110 -16.72 -0.59 3.29
C SER A 110 -17.69 0.27 2.46
N ASN A 111 -17.57 0.24 1.13
CA ASN A 111 -18.42 1.01 0.22
C ASN A 111 -19.63 0.21 -0.29
N ALA A 112 -19.76 -1.06 0.13
CA ALA A 112 -20.93 -1.87 -0.15
C ALA A 112 -21.95 -1.68 0.98
N ASN A 113 -22.55 -0.49 1.08
CA ASN A 113 -23.78 -0.35 1.86
C ASN A 113 -24.94 -0.86 0.98
N PRO A 114 -25.56 -2.03 1.26
CA PRO A 114 -26.66 -2.55 0.47
C PRO A 114 -27.94 -1.70 0.56
N TYR A 115 -27.98 -0.67 1.42
CA TYR A 115 -29.15 0.18 1.66
C TYR A 115 -29.17 1.52 0.91
N GLN A 116 -28.33 1.72 -0.10
CA GLN A 116 -28.34 2.93 -0.93
C GLN A 116 -28.59 2.58 -2.40
N LYS A 117 -29.83 2.19 -2.71
CA LYS A 117 -30.43 2.33 -4.05
C LYS A 117 -31.78 3.04 -3.87
N SER A 118 -31.82 4.31 -4.22
CA SER A 118 -33.01 5.11 -4.52
C SER A 118 -32.67 6.04 -5.67
#